data_AF-A0A8I0WSA8-F1
#
_entry.id   AF-A0A8I0WSA8-F1
#
_cell.length_a   1.000
_cell.length_b   1.000
_cell.length_c   1.000
_cell.angle_alpha   90.00
_cell.angle_beta   90.00
_cell.angle_gamma   90.00
#
_symmetry.space_group_name_H-M   'P 1'
#
loop_
_entity.id
_entity.type
_entity.pdbx_description
1 polymer ?
#
loop_
_entity_poly.entity_id
_entity_poly.type
_entity_poly.pdbx_seq_one_letter_code
_entity_poly.pdbx_strand_id
1 'polypeptide(L)'
;MYFFIGCAIGALIYFLRSKRTQKKKNNLGIIPFLGISFAAGNYLFFSRGNGLYPSGEDSVVNLISCIAFAVILIFSYGISNHIGNIGEKAIKNYHQLQMEGESKFSALINTVFISLLLLFLSFGFFIDHRLFFLSFVLMFVYQIAKKTPEKRFLRFQKLLATSKIRSLAIGLVEIEGKITAGKKLTSRLGKKECYGYCYYEYDISTDKEGKKSYRQTLCDKKINNFTMTDDTGSIQILAADKPLVHLGIDPHQDLEYNNKRFKEYILEDDTTYLLIGNAEPINDEIVITHNAPHYLLGLSPQDYVVRWNKARPFRRNSAIIVIIALFVILSILVIPMDYQNGILTLYFNSTSSSW
;
A
#
# COMPACT_ATOMS: atom_id res chain seq x y z
N MET A 1 -24.20 -13.35 -10.90
CA MET A 1 -23.28 -14.20 -10.10
C MET A 1 -22.21 -14.90 -10.96
N TYR A 2 -22.57 -15.74 -11.94
CA TYR A 2 -21.61 -16.50 -12.77
C TYR A 2 -20.61 -15.65 -13.58
N PHE A 3 -21.04 -14.48 -14.06
CA PHE A 3 -20.17 -13.54 -14.78
C PHE A 3 -19.02 -13.01 -13.92
N PHE A 4 -19.28 -12.66 -12.66
CA PHE A 4 -18.25 -12.13 -11.75
C PHE A 4 -17.34 -13.21 -11.19
N ILE A 5 -17.86 -14.43 -10.99
CA ILE A 5 -17.03 -15.61 -10.71
C ILE A 5 -16.10 -15.87 -11.91
N GLY A 6 -16.59 -15.75 -13.14
CA GLY A 6 -15.78 -15.81 -14.36
C GLY A 6 -14.71 -14.71 -14.45
N CYS A 7 -15.04 -13.46 -14.09
CA CYS A 7 -14.06 -12.36 -14.04
C CYS A 7 -13.03 -12.55 -12.92
N ALA A 8 -13.42 -13.03 -11.74
CA ALA A 8 -12.53 -13.29 -10.62
C ALA A 8 -11.59 -14.48 -10.91
N ILE A 9 -12.12 -15.57 -11.46
CA ILE A 9 -11.33 -16.72 -11.91
C ILE A 9 -10.44 -16.33 -13.10
N GLY A 10 -10.94 -15.53 -14.04
CA GLY A 10 -10.17 -15.01 -15.18
C GLY A 10 -9.01 -14.12 -14.74
N ALA A 11 -9.23 -13.22 -13.77
CA ALA A 11 -8.19 -12.40 -13.16
C ALA A 11 -7.16 -13.26 -12.40
N LEU A 12 -7.60 -14.33 -11.73
CA LEU A 12 -6.74 -15.26 -11.00
C LEU A 12 -5.86 -16.12 -11.95
N ILE A 13 -6.46 -16.70 -12.99
CA ILE A 13 -5.75 -17.46 -14.04
C ILE A 13 -4.77 -16.55 -14.79
N TYR A 14 -5.16 -15.31 -15.04
CA TYR A 14 -4.29 -14.33 -15.69
C TYR A 14 -3.12 -13.89 -14.80
N PHE A 15 -3.38 -13.62 -13.52
CA PHE A 15 -2.34 -13.32 -12.53
C PHE A 15 -1.32 -14.47 -12.43
N LEU A 16 -1.79 -15.72 -12.41
CA LEU A 16 -0.95 -16.92 -12.47
C LEU A 16 -0.16 -17.02 -13.78
N ARG A 17 -0.73 -16.58 -14.91
CA ARG A 17 -0.04 -16.53 -16.22
C ARG A 17 1.02 -15.43 -16.30
N SER A 18 0.82 -14.30 -15.62
CA SER A 18 1.79 -13.18 -15.56
C SER A 18 3.09 -13.51 -14.83
N LYS A 19 3.12 -14.61 -14.06
CA LYS A 19 4.35 -15.20 -13.49
C LYS A 19 5.32 -15.76 -14.54
N ARG A 20 4.88 -15.98 -15.79
CA ARG A 20 5.80 -16.30 -16.89
C ARG A 20 6.47 -15.03 -17.39
N THR A 21 7.79 -15.02 -17.33
CA THR A 21 8.74 -14.03 -17.85
C THR A 21 8.58 -13.78 -19.35
N GLN A 22 7.50 -13.13 -19.77
CA GLN A 22 7.40 -12.59 -21.12
C GLN A 22 7.17 -11.08 -21.11
N LYS A 23 8.15 -10.39 -21.70
CA LYS A 23 8.28 -8.95 -21.97
C LYS A 23 7.17 -8.33 -22.84
N LYS A 24 6.04 -8.99 -23.07
CA LYS A 24 5.00 -8.43 -23.97
C LYS A 24 4.03 -7.56 -23.18
N LYS A 25 4.07 -6.26 -23.47
CA LYS A 25 3.14 -5.22 -23.00
C LYS A 25 1.75 -5.45 -23.61
N ASN A 26 1.14 -6.59 -23.34
CA ASN A 26 -0.21 -6.89 -23.79
C ASN A 26 -1.18 -6.13 -22.89
N ASN A 27 -2.06 -5.33 -23.49
CA ASN A 27 -3.05 -4.55 -22.75
C ASN A 27 -3.95 -5.49 -21.94
N LEU A 28 -3.80 -5.46 -20.61
CA LEU A 28 -4.40 -6.40 -19.67
C LEU A 28 -5.94 -6.38 -19.70
N GLY A 29 -6.55 -5.29 -20.18
CA GLY A 29 -8.00 -5.17 -20.31
C GLY A 29 -8.63 -5.98 -21.46
N ILE A 30 -7.85 -6.52 -22.39
CA ILE A 30 -8.44 -7.19 -23.57
C ILE A 30 -9.25 -8.44 -23.21
N ILE A 31 -8.83 -9.19 -22.19
CA ILE A 31 -9.48 -10.44 -21.76
C ILE A 31 -10.87 -10.18 -21.17
N PRO A 32 -11.05 -9.29 -20.16
CA PRO A 32 -12.38 -8.96 -19.69
C PRO A 32 -13.23 -8.37 -20.81
N PHE A 33 -12.69 -7.45 -21.63
CA PHE A 33 -13.42 -6.81 -22.72
C PHE A 33 -14.07 -7.82 -23.68
N LEU A 34 -13.29 -8.79 -24.18
CA LEU A 34 -13.80 -9.84 -25.08
C LEU A 34 -14.86 -10.70 -24.40
N GLY A 35 -14.71 -11.02 -23.12
CA GLY A 35 -15.70 -11.77 -22.35
C GLY A 35 -17.04 -11.05 -22.22
N ILE A 36 -17.02 -9.74 -21.90
CA ILE A 36 -18.24 -8.92 -21.80
C ILE A 36 -18.91 -8.79 -23.17
N SER A 37 -18.13 -8.48 -24.20
CA SER A 37 -18.63 -8.29 -25.57
C SER A 37 -19.27 -9.55 -26.13
N PHE A 38 -18.67 -10.72 -25.90
CA PHE A 38 -19.22 -12.00 -26.35
C PHE A 38 -20.50 -12.40 -25.59
N ALA A 39 -20.54 -12.19 -24.26
CA ALA A 39 -21.72 -12.49 -23.46
C ALA A 39 -22.90 -11.57 -23.79
N ALA A 40 -22.66 -10.26 -23.93
CA ALA A 40 -23.68 -9.28 -24.29
C ALA A 40 -24.21 -9.50 -25.71
N GLY A 41 -23.32 -9.83 -26.66
CA GLY A 41 -23.71 -10.14 -28.04
C GLY A 41 -24.60 -11.39 -28.11
N ASN A 42 -24.25 -12.45 -27.39
CA ASN A 42 -25.11 -13.64 -27.27
C ASN A 42 -26.47 -13.32 -26.64
N TYR A 43 -26.51 -12.53 -25.57
CA TYR A 43 -27.75 -12.20 -24.90
C TYR A 43 -28.69 -11.35 -25.77
N LEU A 44 -28.18 -10.30 -26.41
CA LEU A 44 -29.01 -9.36 -27.18
C LEU A 44 -29.44 -9.89 -28.55
N PHE A 45 -28.60 -10.69 -29.21
CA PHE A 45 -28.86 -11.13 -30.59
C PHE A 45 -29.26 -12.59 -30.70
N PHE A 46 -28.80 -13.48 -29.80
CA PHE A 46 -29.00 -14.93 -29.92
C PHE A 46 -29.94 -15.54 -28.86
N SER A 47 -30.14 -14.89 -27.70
CA SER A 47 -31.11 -15.33 -26.67
C SER A 47 -32.56 -14.91 -26.95
N ARG A 48 -32.84 -14.36 -28.15
CA ARG A 48 -34.14 -13.83 -28.59
C ARG A 48 -35.28 -14.86 -28.70
N GLY A 49 -35.02 -16.15 -28.48
CA GLY A 49 -36.01 -17.22 -28.56
C GLY A 49 -37.08 -17.26 -27.46
N ASN A 50 -37.01 -16.40 -26.42
CA ASN A 50 -37.86 -16.51 -25.22
C ASN A 50 -38.99 -15.46 -25.13
N GLY A 51 -39.59 -15.04 -26.26
CA GLY A 51 -40.95 -14.48 -26.28
C GLY A 51 -41.21 -13.13 -25.60
N LEU A 52 -40.19 -12.32 -25.31
CA LEU A 52 -40.36 -11.07 -24.55
C LEU A 52 -40.69 -9.82 -25.41
N TYR A 53 -40.78 -9.94 -26.74
CA TYR A 53 -41.07 -8.80 -27.62
C TYR A 53 -42.18 -9.14 -28.63
N PRO A 54 -43.18 -8.26 -28.81
CA PRO A 54 -44.28 -8.49 -29.73
C PRO A 54 -43.76 -8.56 -31.17
N SER A 55 -44.18 -9.62 -31.85
CA SER A 55 -43.94 -9.89 -33.27
C SER A 55 -44.58 -8.80 -34.12
N GLY A 56 -43.84 -7.73 -34.41
CA GLY A 56 -44.32 -6.69 -35.32
C GLY A 56 -43.58 -5.36 -35.28
N GLU A 57 -42.24 -5.33 -35.22
CA GLU A 57 -41.41 -4.19 -35.66
C GLU A 57 -39.91 -4.54 -35.62
N ASP A 58 -39.48 -5.46 -36.50
CA ASP A 58 -38.13 -6.02 -36.48
C ASP A 58 -37.02 -4.97 -36.67
N SER A 59 -37.30 -3.86 -37.34
CA SER A 59 -36.30 -2.80 -37.60
C SER A 59 -36.00 -1.94 -36.37
N VAL A 60 -37.03 -1.52 -35.63
CA VAL A 60 -36.90 -0.65 -34.44
C VAL A 60 -36.27 -1.42 -33.28
N VAL A 61 -36.70 -2.67 -33.06
CA VAL A 61 -36.13 -3.54 -32.02
C VAL A 61 -34.67 -3.88 -32.30
N ASN A 62 -34.29 -4.09 -33.57
CA ASN A 62 -32.89 -4.25 -33.97
C ASN A 62 -32.07 -2.98 -33.75
N LEU A 63 -32.59 -1.82 -34.10
CA LEU A 63 -31.92 -0.54 -33.86
C LEU A 63 -31.66 -0.31 -32.36
N ILE A 64 -32.67 -0.53 -31.51
CA ILE A 64 -32.54 -0.41 -30.05
C ILE A 64 -31.50 -1.42 -29.51
N SER A 65 -31.49 -2.65 -30.03
CA SER A 65 -30.53 -3.68 -29.64
C SER A 65 -29.09 -3.32 -30.05
N CYS A 66 -28.91 -2.73 -31.23
CA CYS A 66 -27.63 -2.21 -31.71
C CYS A 66 -27.13 -1.03 -30.86
N ILE A 67 -28.01 -0.09 -30.50
CA ILE A 67 -27.67 1.04 -29.61
C ILE A 67 -27.29 0.52 -28.22
N ALA A 68 -28.08 -0.40 -27.64
CA ALA A 68 -27.80 -1.01 -26.36
C ALA A 68 -26.46 -1.77 -26.37
N PHE A 69 -26.18 -2.52 -27.43
CA PHE A 69 -24.90 -3.21 -27.59
C PHE A 69 -23.72 -2.23 -27.69
N ALA A 70 -23.86 -1.15 -28.46
CA ALA A 70 -22.83 -0.11 -28.56
C ALA A 70 -22.53 0.55 -27.20
N VAL A 71 -23.57 0.87 -26.42
CA VAL A 71 -23.42 1.39 -25.06
C VAL A 71 -22.70 0.38 -24.16
N ILE A 72 -23.09 -0.90 -24.20
CA ILE A 72 -22.41 -1.96 -23.44
C ILE A 72 -20.94 -2.09 -23.83
N LEU A 73 -20.59 -1.96 -25.11
CA LEU A 73 -19.19 -1.99 -25.56
C LEU A 73 -18.37 -0.81 -25.01
N ILE A 74 -18.96 0.38 -24.92
CA ILE A 74 -18.28 1.56 -24.34
C ILE A 74 -18.01 1.32 -22.84
N PHE A 75 -19.03 0.87 -22.10
CA PHE A 75 -18.86 0.55 -20.68
C PHE A 75 -17.90 -0.62 -20.47
N SER A 76 -17.96 -1.66 -21.29
CA SER A 76 -17.07 -2.82 -21.19
C SER A 76 -15.61 -2.44 -21.43
N TYR A 77 -15.35 -1.52 -22.37
CA TYR A 77 -14.01 -0.98 -22.60
C TYR A 77 -13.49 -0.22 -21.38
N GLY A 78 -14.32 0.66 -20.79
CA GLY A 78 -13.98 1.40 -19.58
C GLY A 78 -13.67 0.49 -18.38
N ILE A 79 -14.56 -0.47 -18.10
CA ILE A 79 -14.39 -1.48 -17.04
C ILE A 79 -13.09 -2.26 -17.25
N SER A 80 -12.84 -2.68 -18.48
CA SER A 80 -11.68 -3.49 -18.83
C SER A 80 -10.35 -2.76 -18.66
N ASN A 81 -10.29 -1.49 -19.06
CA ASN A 81 -9.12 -0.66 -18.85
C ASN A 81 -8.85 -0.46 -17.35
N HIS A 82 -9.91 -0.25 -16.56
CA HIS A 82 -9.79 -0.12 -15.11
C HIS A 82 -9.29 -1.39 -14.42
N ILE A 83 -9.82 -2.56 -14.81
CA ILE A 83 -9.32 -3.87 -14.32
C ILE A 83 -7.86 -4.08 -14.71
N GLY A 84 -7.48 -3.74 -15.95
CA GLY A 84 -6.09 -3.81 -16.41
C GLY A 84 -5.15 -2.96 -15.56
N ASN A 85 -5.55 -1.71 -15.25
CA ASN A 85 -4.79 -0.81 -14.39
C ASN A 85 -4.62 -1.33 -12.96
N ILE A 86 -5.66 -1.96 -12.39
CA ILE A 86 -5.57 -2.63 -11.08
C ILE A 86 -4.57 -3.79 -11.16
N GLY A 87 -4.59 -4.58 -12.24
CA GLY A 87 -3.65 -5.66 -12.49
C GLY A 87 -2.19 -5.20 -12.56
N GLU A 88 -1.89 -4.11 -13.27
CA GLU A 88 -0.53 -3.55 -13.31
C GLU A 88 -0.05 -3.10 -11.93
N LYS A 89 -0.92 -2.45 -11.16
CA LYS A 89 -0.63 -2.03 -9.78
C LYS A 89 -0.39 -3.23 -8.87
N ALA A 90 -1.15 -4.31 -9.05
CA ALA A 90 -0.99 -5.55 -8.29
C ALA A 90 0.38 -6.20 -8.54
N ILE A 91 0.83 -6.27 -9.79
CA ILE A 91 2.15 -6.82 -10.14
C ILE A 91 3.28 -5.99 -9.51
N LYS A 92 3.20 -4.65 -9.62
CA LYS A 92 4.18 -3.75 -8.99
C LYS A 92 4.22 -3.94 -7.47
N ASN A 93 3.07 -4.01 -6.82
CA ASN A 93 2.96 -4.22 -5.38
C ASN A 93 3.54 -5.58 -4.95
N TYR A 94 3.31 -6.65 -5.72
CA TYR A 94 3.88 -7.97 -5.44
C TYR A 94 5.42 -7.95 -5.48
N HIS A 95 6.01 -7.35 -6.51
CA HIS A 95 7.47 -7.23 -6.62
C HIS A 95 8.05 -6.36 -5.50
N GLN A 96 7.38 -5.27 -5.15
CA GLN A 96 7.81 -4.41 -4.04
C GLN A 96 7.81 -5.19 -2.71
N LEU A 97 6.75 -5.94 -2.41
CA LEU A 97 6.69 -6.76 -1.18
C LEU A 97 7.79 -7.82 -1.12
N GLN A 98 8.16 -8.42 -2.27
CA GLN A 98 9.29 -9.35 -2.32
C GLN A 98 10.63 -8.66 -2.04
N MET A 99 10.85 -7.45 -2.56
CA MET A 99 12.05 -6.66 -2.27
C MET A 99 12.13 -6.26 -0.79
N GLU A 100 10.98 -6.07 -0.14
CA GLU A 100 10.88 -5.79 1.31
C GLU A 100 11.02 -7.05 2.20
N GLY A 101 11.32 -8.21 1.60
CA GLY A 101 11.61 -9.46 2.32
C GLY A 101 10.38 -10.26 2.73
N GLU A 102 9.18 -9.97 2.22
CA GLU A 102 8.00 -10.82 2.44
C GLU A 102 8.11 -12.15 1.68
N SER A 103 7.58 -13.22 2.27
CA SER A 103 7.56 -14.53 1.60
C SER A 103 6.69 -14.48 0.33
N LYS A 104 7.03 -15.30 -0.68
CA LYS A 104 6.29 -15.33 -1.95
C LYS A 104 4.78 -15.56 -1.76
N PHE A 105 4.41 -16.37 -0.76
CA PHE A 105 3.02 -16.66 -0.43
C PHE A 105 2.31 -15.49 0.24
N SER A 106 2.95 -14.88 1.25
CA SER A 106 2.42 -13.68 1.94
C SER A 106 2.21 -12.52 0.96
N ALA A 107 3.21 -12.25 0.12
CA ALA A 107 3.14 -11.22 -0.91
C ALA A 107 1.99 -11.47 -1.91
N LEU A 108 1.73 -12.73 -2.27
CA LEU A 108 0.64 -13.10 -3.16
C LEU A 108 -0.73 -12.86 -2.52
N ILE A 109 -0.95 -13.37 -1.30
CA ILE A 109 -2.23 -13.18 -0.59
C ILE A 109 -2.52 -11.69 -0.43
N ASN A 110 -1.53 -10.92 0.00
CA ASN A 110 -1.68 -9.49 0.22
C ASN A 110 -2.06 -8.75 -1.08
N THR A 111 -1.40 -9.11 -2.18
CA THR A 111 -1.68 -8.52 -3.50
C THR A 111 -3.08 -8.87 -4.01
N VAL A 112 -3.50 -10.13 -3.87
CA VAL A 112 -4.85 -10.57 -4.28
C VAL A 112 -5.91 -9.88 -3.43
N PHE A 113 -5.71 -9.80 -2.11
CA PHE A 113 -6.63 -9.15 -1.19
C PHE A 113 -6.84 -7.68 -1.54
N ILE A 114 -5.77 -6.90 -1.74
CA ILE A 114 -5.86 -5.49 -2.14
C ILE A 114 -6.56 -5.34 -3.50
N SER A 115 -6.24 -6.20 -4.45
CA SER A 115 -6.84 -6.15 -5.79
C SER A 115 -8.35 -6.39 -5.75
N LEU A 116 -8.78 -7.37 -4.95
CA LEU A 116 -10.20 -7.68 -4.73
C LEU A 116 -10.93 -6.50 -4.09
N LEU A 117 -10.31 -5.89 -3.08
CA LEU A 117 -10.86 -4.75 -2.36
C LEU A 117 -11.04 -3.54 -3.30
N LEU A 118 -10.05 -3.25 -4.14
CA LEU A 118 -10.15 -2.20 -5.17
C LEU A 118 -11.25 -2.49 -6.20
N LEU A 119 -11.43 -3.74 -6.59
CA LEU A 119 -12.52 -4.14 -7.51
C LEU A 119 -13.89 -3.90 -6.87
N PHE A 120 -14.09 -4.31 -5.62
CA PHE A 120 -15.35 -4.06 -4.91
C PHE A 120 -15.58 -2.58 -4.59
N LEU A 121 -14.52 -1.80 -4.35
CA LEU A 121 -14.66 -0.35 -4.24
C LEU A 121 -15.12 0.28 -5.56
N SER A 122 -14.69 -0.29 -6.69
CA SER A 122 -14.99 0.26 -8.03
C SER A 122 -16.35 -0.17 -8.57
N PHE A 123 -16.75 -1.41 -8.31
CA PHE A 123 -17.95 -2.03 -8.90
C PHE A 123 -18.98 -2.48 -7.87
N GLY A 124 -18.61 -2.58 -6.60
CA GLY A 124 -19.48 -3.10 -5.54
C GLY A 124 -20.78 -2.32 -5.45
N PHE A 125 -20.75 -0.99 -5.60
CA PHE A 125 -21.96 -0.16 -5.50
C PHE A 125 -23.04 -0.53 -6.53
N PHE A 126 -22.64 -0.97 -7.73
CA PHE A 126 -23.56 -1.39 -8.79
C PHE A 126 -24.09 -2.82 -8.61
N ILE A 127 -23.39 -3.65 -7.82
CA ILE A 127 -23.77 -5.05 -7.55
C ILE A 127 -24.61 -5.11 -6.29
N ASP A 128 -24.05 -4.59 -5.20
CA ASP A 128 -24.64 -4.51 -3.88
C ASP A 128 -23.89 -3.44 -3.09
N HIS A 129 -24.60 -2.38 -2.70
CA HIS A 129 -24.06 -1.29 -1.88
C HIS A 129 -23.37 -1.79 -0.60
N ARG A 130 -23.82 -2.92 -0.03
CA ARG A 130 -23.20 -3.54 1.15
C ARG A 130 -21.77 -4.01 0.87
N LEU A 131 -21.51 -4.59 -0.30
CA LEU A 131 -20.16 -5.02 -0.71
C LEU A 131 -19.21 -3.83 -0.87
N PHE A 132 -19.72 -2.70 -1.37
CA PHE A 132 -18.95 -1.46 -1.45
C PHE A 132 -18.57 -0.95 -0.06
N PHE A 133 -19.53 -0.80 0.86
CA PHE A 133 -19.27 -0.27 2.20
C PHE A 133 -18.41 -1.21 3.04
N LEU A 134 -18.61 -2.52 2.94
CA LEU A 134 -17.74 -3.51 3.57
C LEU A 134 -16.29 -3.37 3.08
N SER A 135 -16.11 -3.26 1.77
CA SER A 135 -14.78 -3.09 1.18
C SER A 135 -14.15 -1.77 1.57
N PHE A 136 -14.91 -0.67 1.60
CA PHE A 136 -14.46 0.64 2.07
C PHE A 136 -13.92 0.56 3.50
N VAL A 137 -14.68 -0.02 4.43
CA VAL A 137 -14.25 -0.20 5.83
C VAL A 137 -13.02 -1.10 5.92
N LEU A 138 -13.00 -2.23 5.21
CA LEU A 138 -11.84 -3.11 5.15
C LEU A 138 -10.60 -2.41 4.57
N MET A 139 -10.76 -1.45 3.66
CA MET A 139 -9.65 -0.65 3.12
C MET A 139 -8.96 0.14 4.23
N PHE A 140 -9.75 0.81 5.06
CA PHE A 140 -9.24 1.59 6.19
C PHE A 140 -8.58 0.70 7.22
N VAL A 141 -9.21 -0.42 7.57
CA VAL A 141 -8.62 -1.41 8.49
C VAL A 141 -7.30 -1.94 7.95
N TYR A 142 -7.24 -2.26 6.65
CA TYR A 142 -6.03 -2.70 5.98
C TYR A 142 -4.92 -1.66 6.06
N GLN A 143 -5.19 -0.37 5.78
CA GLN A 143 -4.18 0.69 5.86
C GLN A 143 -3.61 0.85 7.28
N ILE A 144 -4.46 0.72 8.30
CA ILE A 144 -4.05 0.74 9.70
C ILE A 144 -3.21 -0.50 10.04
N ALA A 145 -3.60 -1.68 9.58
CA ALA A 145 -2.95 -2.96 9.87
C ALA A 145 -1.70 -3.26 9.02
N LYS A 146 -1.54 -2.59 7.87
CA LYS A 146 -0.45 -2.85 6.92
C LYS A 146 0.89 -2.75 7.65
N LYS A 147 1.72 -3.79 7.50
CA LYS A 147 3.10 -3.83 7.99
C LYS A 147 3.96 -2.98 7.07
N THR A 148 4.50 -1.88 7.58
CA THR A 148 5.51 -1.06 6.89
C THR A 148 6.87 -1.27 7.54
N PRO A 149 7.99 -1.03 6.83
CA PRO A 149 9.33 -1.08 7.43
C PRO A 149 9.45 -0.19 8.67
N GLU A 150 8.80 0.98 8.65
CA GLU A 150 8.71 1.90 9.78
C GLU A 150 7.95 1.31 10.98
N LYS A 151 6.76 0.73 10.75
CA LYS A 151 6.00 0.04 11.81
C LYS A 151 6.78 -1.17 12.35
N ARG A 152 7.55 -1.84 11.51
CA ARG A 152 8.43 -2.94 11.89
C ARG A 152 9.55 -2.44 12.80
N PHE A 153 10.23 -1.35 12.43
CA PHE A 153 11.20 -0.67 13.28
C PHE A 153 10.61 -0.30 14.64
N LEU A 154 9.49 0.44 14.68
CA LEU A 154 8.84 0.86 15.92
C LEU A 154 8.35 -0.33 16.77
N ARG A 155 7.99 -1.45 16.13
CA ARG A 155 7.63 -2.69 16.84
C ARG A 155 8.85 -3.31 17.51
N PHE A 156 9.99 -3.40 16.83
CA PHE A 156 11.21 -3.94 17.41
C PHE A 156 11.80 -3.02 18.47
N GLN A 157 11.76 -1.70 18.24
CA GLN A 157 12.16 -0.68 19.22
C GLN A 157 11.44 -0.88 20.56
N LYS A 158 10.18 -1.31 20.53
CA LYS A 158 9.42 -1.59 21.76
C LYS A 158 9.85 -2.88 22.47
N LEU A 159 10.33 -3.87 21.73
CA LEU A 159 10.61 -5.23 22.24
C LEU A 159 12.06 -5.39 22.68
N LEU A 160 12.98 -4.69 22.02
CA LEU A 160 14.40 -4.76 22.30
C LEU A 160 14.74 -3.84 23.48
N ALA A 161 15.69 -4.29 24.30
CA ALA A 161 16.37 -3.41 25.24
C ALA A 161 17.57 -2.78 24.55
N THR A 162 17.79 -1.49 24.79
CA THR A 162 18.98 -0.79 24.30
C THR A 162 20.23 -1.45 24.89
N SER A 163 21.09 -1.95 24.01
CA SER A 163 22.31 -2.66 24.36
C SER A 163 23.51 -1.71 24.32
N LYS A 164 24.44 -1.90 25.25
CA LYS A 164 25.76 -1.26 25.19
C LYS A 164 26.63 -1.95 24.15
N ILE A 165 27.38 -1.18 23.36
CA ILE A 165 28.19 -1.69 22.26
C ILE A 165 29.21 -2.73 22.75
N ARG A 166 29.84 -2.51 23.92
CA ARG A 166 30.84 -3.44 24.47
C ARG A 166 30.30 -4.84 24.77
N SER A 167 29.00 -4.96 25.07
CA SER A 167 28.35 -6.21 25.51
C SER A 167 27.22 -6.61 24.56
N LEU A 168 27.38 -6.30 23.28
CA LEU A 168 26.39 -6.57 22.24
C LEU A 168 26.26 -8.08 21.99
N ALA A 169 25.05 -8.60 22.05
CA ALA A 169 24.77 -9.99 21.65
C ALA A 169 24.67 -10.11 20.12
N ILE A 170 25.03 -11.27 19.58
CA ILE A 170 24.81 -11.61 18.17
C ILE A 170 23.30 -11.75 17.92
N GLY A 171 22.80 -11.19 16.82
CA GLY A 171 21.40 -11.20 16.44
C GLY A 171 20.78 -9.81 16.36
N LEU A 172 19.45 -9.71 16.49
CA LEU A 172 18.76 -8.43 16.41
C LEU A 172 19.00 -7.60 17.66
N VAL A 173 19.56 -6.42 17.48
CA VAL A 173 19.97 -5.53 18.57
C VAL A 173 19.50 -4.10 18.34
N GLU A 174 19.30 -3.40 19.44
CA GLU A 174 19.10 -1.95 19.48
C GLU A 174 20.31 -1.33 20.16
N ILE A 175 20.92 -0.32 19.54
CA ILE A 175 22.02 0.46 20.11
C ILE A 175 21.68 1.95 20.07
N GLU A 176 22.27 2.70 20.99
CA GLU A 176 22.17 4.15 21.06
C GLU A 176 23.57 4.76 21.04
N GLY A 177 23.78 5.81 20.25
CA GLY A 177 25.11 6.40 20.07
C GLY A 177 25.16 7.48 19.02
N LYS A 178 26.36 8.00 18.76
CA LYS A 178 26.62 9.02 17.73
C LYS A 178 27.42 8.43 16.58
N ILE A 179 27.25 8.99 15.39
CA ILE A 179 28.08 8.63 14.24
C ILE A 179 29.41 9.36 14.37
N THR A 180 30.52 8.62 14.48
CA THR A 180 31.85 9.21 14.77
C THR A 180 32.85 9.05 13.63
N ALA A 181 32.73 8.00 12.82
CA ALA A 181 33.61 7.76 11.69
C ALA A 181 32.85 7.16 10.51
N GLY A 182 33.46 7.21 9.32
CA GLY A 182 32.85 6.73 8.08
C GLY A 182 33.12 7.68 6.92
N LYS A 183 32.84 7.20 5.70
CA LYS A 183 33.00 8.01 4.50
C LYS A 183 31.89 9.05 4.43
N LYS A 184 32.23 10.33 4.54
CA LYS A 184 31.28 11.43 4.33
C LYS A 184 30.91 11.56 2.85
N LEU A 185 29.72 12.06 2.59
CA LEU A 185 29.18 12.37 1.27
C LEU A 185 28.55 13.76 1.32
N THR A 186 28.53 14.43 0.18
CA THR A 186 27.90 15.75 0.06
C THR A 186 26.42 15.56 -0.25
N SER A 187 25.55 16.20 0.54
CA SER A 187 24.11 16.19 0.32
C SER A 187 23.76 16.80 -1.05
N ARG A 188 22.67 16.35 -1.64
CA ARG A 188 22.29 16.71 -3.01
C ARG A 188 21.81 18.16 -3.09
N LEU A 189 20.96 18.56 -2.15
CA LEU A 189 20.28 19.85 -2.14
C LEU A 189 21.04 20.88 -1.30
N GLY A 190 21.23 20.63 0.00
CA GLY A 190 21.89 21.54 0.94
C GLY A 190 23.41 21.64 0.80
N LYS A 191 24.04 20.77 0.01
CA LYS A 191 25.51 20.66 -0.16
C LYS A 191 26.27 20.50 1.17
N LYS A 192 25.63 19.92 2.18
CA LYS A 192 26.23 19.68 3.51
C LYS A 192 26.92 18.31 3.52
N GLU A 193 28.07 18.22 4.17
CA GLU A 193 28.73 16.93 4.41
C GLU A 193 27.94 16.11 5.44
N CYS A 194 27.64 14.86 5.11
CA CYS A 194 26.85 13.96 5.94
C CYS A 194 27.25 12.49 5.70
N TYR A 195 26.77 11.55 6.51
CA TYR A 195 27.05 10.11 6.36
C TYR A 195 26.03 9.40 5.45
N GLY A 196 24.90 10.05 5.21
CA GLY A 196 23.81 9.58 4.36
C GLY A 196 22.80 10.70 4.10
N TYR A 197 22.12 10.64 2.97
CA TYR A 197 20.96 11.48 2.69
C TYR A 197 19.80 10.71 2.05
N CYS A 198 18.60 11.21 2.30
CA CYS A 198 17.39 10.85 1.56
C CYS A 198 16.82 12.12 0.92
N TYR A 199 16.82 12.16 -0.40
CA TYR A 199 16.31 13.25 -1.21
C TYR A 199 15.01 12.84 -1.90
N TYR A 200 13.99 13.68 -1.80
CA TYR A 200 12.69 13.48 -2.41
C TYR A 200 12.29 14.70 -3.23
N GLU A 201 11.72 14.43 -4.40
CA GLU A 201 11.09 15.44 -5.25
C GLU A 201 9.61 15.12 -5.39
N TYR A 202 8.78 16.16 -5.28
CA TYR A 202 7.34 16.08 -5.45
C TYR A 202 6.87 17.11 -6.46
N ASP A 203 6.02 16.70 -7.40
CA ASP A 203 5.19 17.63 -8.16
C ASP A 203 4.06 18.14 -7.26
N ILE A 204 3.80 19.44 -7.32
CA ILE A 204 2.71 20.11 -6.64
C ILE A 204 1.63 20.40 -7.68
N SER A 205 0.43 19.86 -7.45
CA SER A 205 -0.76 20.27 -8.18
C SER A 205 -1.70 20.99 -7.21
N THR A 206 -2.13 22.18 -7.58
CA THR A 206 -3.10 22.96 -6.80
C THR A 206 -4.47 22.84 -7.46
N ASP A 207 -5.49 22.48 -6.68
CA ASP A 207 -6.86 22.47 -7.18
C ASP A 207 -7.47 23.88 -7.22
N LYS A 208 -8.71 23.97 -7.72
CA LYS A 208 -9.44 25.23 -7.83
C LYS A 208 -9.74 25.87 -6.46
N GLU A 209 -9.67 25.10 -5.39
CA GLU A 209 -9.89 25.53 -4.00
C GLU A 209 -8.57 25.94 -3.31
N GLY A 210 -7.44 25.91 -4.03
CA GLY A 210 -6.12 26.28 -3.49
C GLY A 210 -5.44 25.16 -2.70
N LYS A 211 -6.01 23.95 -2.67
CA LYS A 211 -5.43 22.82 -1.94
C LYS A 211 -4.33 22.17 -2.76
N LYS A 212 -3.15 22.08 -2.15
CA LYS A 212 -1.97 21.44 -2.73
C LYS A 212 -2.02 19.93 -2.56
N SER A 213 -1.80 19.22 -3.66
CA SER A 213 -1.55 17.79 -3.69
C SER A 213 -0.12 17.53 -4.13
N TYR A 214 0.55 16.59 -3.48
CA TYR A 214 1.96 16.28 -3.72
C TYR A 214 2.08 14.89 -4.33
N ARG A 215 2.76 14.79 -5.48
CA ARG A 215 3.05 13.51 -6.12
C ARG A 215 4.55 13.31 -6.17
N GLN A 216 5.05 12.31 -5.46
CA GLN A 216 6.48 11.99 -5.48
C GLN A 216 6.92 11.57 -6.89
N THR A 217 7.90 12.28 -7.45
CA THR A 217 8.47 12.01 -8.77
C THR A 217 9.83 11.35 -8.69
N LEU A 218 10.63 11.71 -7.67
CA LEU A 218 11.96 11.18 -7.46
C LEU A 218 12.19 10.85 -5.99
N CYS A 219 12.92 9.76 -5.77
CA CYS A 219 13.44 9.35 -4.48
C CYS A 219 14.88 8.86 -4.71
N ASP A 220 15.85 9.57 -4.13
CA ASP A 220 17.27 9.27 -4.21
C ASP A 220 17.80 9.10 -2.79
N LYS A 221 18.26 7.89 -2.47
CA LYS A 221 18.76 7.55 -1.14
C LYS A 221 20.19 7.06 -1.29
N LYS A 222 21.11 7.70 -0.59
CA LYS A 222 22.51 7.27 -0.54
C LYS A 222 23.01 7.26 0.88
N ILE A 223 23.70 6.20 1.24
CA ILE A 223 24.29 6.04 2.55
C ILE A 223 25.58 5.26 2.40
N ASN A 224 26.61 5.69 3.14
CA ASN A 224 27.87 4.95 3.23
C ASN A 224 27.88 4.09 4.49
N ASN A 225 28.85 3.19 4.59
CA ASN A 225 29.16 2.57 5.87
C ASN A 225 29.71 3.61 6.84
N PHE A 226 29.34 3.48 8.11
CA PHE A 226 29.74 4.39 9.17
C PHE A 226 29.97 3.63 10.47
N THR A 227 30.64 4.27 11.42
CA THR A 227 30.90 3.76 12.75
C THR A 227 30.07 4.55 13.74
N MET A 228 29.42 3.83 14.64
CA MET A 228 28.63 4.38 15.72
C MET A 228 29.34 4.14 17.05
N THR A 229 29.39 5.15 17.90
CA THR A 229 30.08 5.11 19.19
C THR A 229 29.11 5.47 20.30
N ASP A 230 29.14 4.69 21.37
CA ASP A 230 28.48 4.96 22.65
C ASP A 230 29.53 5.19 23.74
N ASP A 231 29.11 5.22 25.00
CA ASP A 231 29.97 5.35 26.18
C ASP A 231 30.86 4.12 26.45
N THR A 232 30.62 3.00 25.78
CA THR A 232 31.28 1.70 26.05
C THR A 232 32.18 1.20 24.92
N GLY A 233 31.95 1.63 23.68
CA GLY A 233 32.71 1.16 22.54
C GLY A 233 32.26 1.79 21.22
N SER A 234 32.82 1.26 20.13
CA SER A 234 32.48 1.65 18.77
C SER A 234 32.18 0.41 17.93
N ILE A 235 31.22 0.51 17.03
CA ILE A 235 30.82 -0.59 16.15
C ILE A 235 30.59 -0.11 14.73
N GLN A 236 30.98 -0.93 13.75
CA GLN A 236 30.78 -0.65 12.34
C GLN A 236 29.36 -1.02 11.90
N ILE A 237 28.74 -0.11 11.16
CA ILE A 237 27.43 -0.27 10.55
C ILE A 237 27.60 -0.42 9.03
N LEU A 238 27.23 -1.58 8.51
CA LEU A 238 27.25 -1.88 7.08
C LEU A 238 25.90 -1.51 6.45
N ALA A 239 25.78 -0.24 6.06
CA ALA A 239 24.57 0.35 5.49
C ALA A 239 24.65 0.58 3.96
N ALA A 240 25.85 0.61 3.39
CA ALA A 240 26.05 0.86 1.97
C ALA A 240 25.30 -0.18 1.12
N ASP A 241 24.59 0.33 0.09
CA ASP A 241 23.77 -0.46 -0.84
C ASP A 241 22.66 -1.32 -0.19
N LYS A 242 22.38 -1.10 1.11
CA LYS A 242 21.30 -1.80 1.83
C LYS A 242 20.11 -0.88 2.12
N PRO A 243 18.87 -1.41 2.16
CA PRO A 243 17.73 -0.61 2.55
C PRO A 243 17.85 -0.11 4.00
N LEU A 244 17.89 1.22 4.18
CA LEU A 244 17.81 1.86 5.48
C LEU A 244 16.40 2.42 5.71
N VAL A 245 15.81 2.07 6.85
CA VAL A 245 14.61 2.72 7.38
C VAL A 245 15.07 3.91 8.22
N HIS A 246 14.61 5.11 7.89
CA HIS A 246 14.84 6.29 8.74
C HIS A 246 13.50 6.83 9.23
N LEU A 247 13.46 7.28 10.48
CA LEU A 247 12.26 7.76 11.13
C LEU A 247 12.55 8.98 11.99
N GLY A 248 11.70 10.00 11.88
CA GLY A 248 11.73 11.14 12.80
C GLY A 248 12.92 12.07 12.63
N ILE A 249 13.67 11.95 11.53
CA ILE A 249 14.71 12.90 11.16
C ILE A 249 14.01 14.13 10.59
N ASP A 250 14.32 15.30 11.13
CA ASP A 250 13.81 16.55 10.60
C ASP A 250 14.46 16.86 9.24
N PRO A 251 13.71 17.44 8.29
CA PRO A 251 14.26 17.78 6.99
C PRO A 251 15.34 18.86 7.16
N HIS A 252 16.53 18.58 6.63
CA HIS A 252 17.60 19.56 6.55
C HIS A 252 17.24 20.70 5.58
N GLN A 253 16.55 20.36 4.49
CA GLN A 253 16.02 21.32 3.52
C GLN A 253 14.60 20.92 3.13
N ASP A 254 13.70 21.91 3.06
CA ASP A 254 12.33 21.76 2.57
C ASP A 254 11.97 23.00 1.74
N LEU A 255 12.09 22.89 0.42
CA LEU A 255 11.96 24.00 -0.51
C LEU A 255 10.79 23.77 -1.47
N GLU A 256 9.99 24.79 -1.73
CA GLU A 256 8.95 24.77 -2.76
C GLU A 256 9.26 25.82 -3.84
N TYR A 257 9.40 25.38 -5.09
CA TYR A 257 9.67 26.24 -6.24
C TYR A 257 9.12 25.64 -7.54
N ASN A 258 8.54 26.46 -8.42
CA ASN A 258 8.01 26.05 -9.73
C ASN A 258 7.11 24.80 -9.71
N ASN A 259 6.08 24.80 -8.84
CA ASN A 259 5.17 23.65 -8.66
C ASN A 259 5.92 22.35 -8.32
N LYS A 260 7.09 22.46 -7.68
CA LYS A 260 7.82 21.34 -7.14
C LYS A 260 8.18 21.59 -5.69
N ARG A 261 8.23 20.51 -4.92
CA ARG A 261 8.74 20.49 -3.56
C ARG A 261 9.94 19.56 -3.48
N PHE A 262 10.99 20.02 -2.82
CA PHE A 262 12.22 19.29 -2.61
C PHE A 262 12.43 19.11 -1.13
N LYS A 263 12.57 17.86 -0.70
CA LYS A 263 12.88 17.53 0.70
C LYS A 263 14.19 16.75 0.77
N GLU A 264 15.06 17.17 1.68
CA GLU A 264 16.30 16.46 1.96
C GLU A 264 16.41 16.19 3.46
N TYR A 265 16.73 14.94 3.80
CA TYR A 265 17.05 14.47 5.14
C TYR A 265 18.48 13.99 5.14
N ILE A 266 19.24 14.27 6.20
CA ILE A 266 20.66 13.91 6.30
C ILE A 266 20.99 13.26 7.63
N LEU A 267 22.09 12.49 7.64
CA LEU A 267 22.66 11.87 8.84
C LEU A 267 23.91 12.64 9.28
N GLU A 268 23.86 13.22 10.47
CA GLU A 268 24.89 14.09 11.03
C GLU A 268 25.70 13.38 12.13
N ASP A 269 26.86 13.93 12.51
CA ASP A 269 27.72 13.41 13.58
C ASP A 269 27.30 13.89 14.99
N ASP A 270 26.64 15.04 15.08
CA ASP A 270 26.28 15.67 16.35
C ASP A 270 25.05 15.05 17.05
N THR A 271 24.24 14.30 16.29
CA THR A 271 22.94 13.77 16.70
C THR A 271 23.08 12.38 17.32
N THR A 272 22.45 12.17 18.47
CA THR A 272 22.33 10.84 19.08
C THR A 272 21.20 10.07 18.41
N TYR A 273 21.54 8.93 17.82
CA TYR A 273 20.61 8.06 17.13
C TYR A 273 20.38 6.77 17.92
N LEU A 274 19.17 6.24 17.78
CA LEU A 274 18.83 4.87 18.11
C LEU A 274 18.80 4.07 16.80
N LEU A 275 19.59 2.99 16.76
CA LEU A 275 19.73 2.13 15.60
C LEU A 275 19.32 0.70 15.94
N ILE A 276 18.56 0.07 15.04
CA ILE A 276 18.17 -1.33 15.13
C ILE A 276 18.70 -2.06 13.91
N GLY A 277 19.41 -3.16 14.13
CA GLY A 277 19.94 -4.01 13.06
C GLY A 277 20.34 -5.39 13.55
N ASN A 278 20.79 -6.24 12.62
CA ASN A 278 21.32 -7.55 12.96
C ASN A 278 22.83 -7.46 13.17
N ALA A 279 23.29 -7.77 14.39
CA ALA A 279 24.68 -7.93 14.74
C ALA A 279 25.17 -9.32 14.36
N GLU A 280 26.27 -9.39 13.61
CA GLU A 280 26.86 -10.65 13.18
C GLU A 280 28.38 -10.52 13.07
N PRO A 281 29.13 -11.61 13.29
CA PRO A 281 30.57 -11.63 13.06
C PRO A 281 30.86 -11.69 11.55
N ILE A 282 31.60 -10.70 11.03
CA ILE A 282 32.15 -10.69 9.67
C ILE A 282 33.65 -10.44 9.78
N ASN A 283 34.47 -11.34 9.23
CA ASN A 283 35.93 -11.24 9.27
C ASN A 283 36.48 -11.00 10.69
N ASP A 284 35.96 -11.75 11.67
CA ASP A 284 36.31 -11.66 13.11
C ASP A 284 35.96 -10.33 13.81
N GLU A 285 35.27 -9.40 13.14
CA GLU A 285 34.70 -8.19 13.75
C GLU A 285 33.17 -8.28 13.83
N ILE A 286 32.60 -7.82 14.95
CA ILE A 286 31.14 -7.73 15.09
C ILE A 286 30.67 -6.46 14.38
N VAL A 287 29.79 -6.63 13.40
CA VAL A 287 29.19 -5.52 12.64
C VAL A 287 27.69 -5.59 12.68
N ILE A 288 27.02 -4.44 12.49
CA ILE A 288 25.55 -4.39 12.39
C ILE A 288 25.15 -4.17 10.94
N THR A 289 24.18 -4.96 10.47
CA THR A 289 23.74 -4.89 9.08
C THR A 289 22.29 -5.32 8.86
N HIS A 290 21.80 -5.09 7.63
CA HIS A 290 20.49 -5.55 7.15
C HIS A 290 20.61 -6.99 6.60
N ASN A 291 20.73 -7.98 7.49
CA ASN A 291 20.79 -9.40 7.12
C ASN A 291 19.64 -10.21 7.73
N ALA A 292 19.54 -11.47 7.29
CA ALA A 292 18.62 -12.45 7.85
C ALA A 292 18.88 -12.63 9.36
N PRO A 293 17.88 -12.99 10.18
CA PRO A 293 16.52 -13.39 9.78
C PRO A 293 15.52 -12.23 9.69
N HIS A 294 15.87 -11.03 10.16
CA HIS A 294 14.90 -9.94 10.34
C HIS A 294 14.86 -8.91 9.21
N TYR A 295 15.92 -8.80 8.40
CA TYR A 295 16.01 -7.86 7.27
C TYR A 295 15.55 -6.45 7.68
N LEU A 296 16.18 -5.93 8.72
CA LEU A 296 15.92 -4.59 9.23
C LEU A 296 17.26 -3.94 9.53
N LEU A 297 17.44 -2.75 8.96
CA LEU A 297 18.40 -1.78 9.42
C LEU A 297 17.63 -0.47 9.47
N GLY A 298 17.47 0.07 10.68
CA GLY A 298 16.69 1.27 10.89
C GLY A 298 17.37 2.20 11.88
N LEU A 299 17.18 3.50 11.68
CA LEU A 299 17.78 4.53 12.50
C LEU A 299 16.77 5.67 12.74
N SER A 300 16.76 6.19 13.95
CA SER A 300 15.88 7.29 14.35
C SER A 300 16.57 8.14 15.43
N PRO A 301 16.38 9.48 15.43
CA PRO A 301 16.84 10.32 16.53
C PRO A 301 16.25 9.85 17.87
N GLN A 302 17.07 9.80 18.91
CA GLN A 302 16.64 9.30 20.23
C GLN A 302 15.45 10.11 20.78
N ASP A 303 15.49 11.42 20.64
CA ASP A 303 14.46 12.36 21.08
C ASP A 303 13.11 12.07 20.38
N TYR A 304 13.11 11.73 19.10
CA TYR A 304 11.91 11.33 18.37
C TYR A 304 11.32 10.05 18.95
N VAL A 305 12.13 9.03 19.23
CA VAL A 305 11.66 7.75 19.80
C VAL A 305 11.05 7.96 21.18
N VAL A 306 11.66 8.81 22.01
CA VAL A 306 11.12 9.18 23.33
C VAL A 306 9.77 9.89 23.20
N ARG A 307 9.66 10.90 22.32
CA ARG A 307 8.38 11.59 22.04
C ARG A 307 7.32 10.62 21.51
N TRP A 308 7.72 9.74 20.59
CA TRP A 308 6.84 8.72 20.04
C TRP A 308 6.29 7.84 21.16
N ASN A 309 7.14 7.31 22.03
CA ASN A 309 6.72 6.43 23.13
C ASN A 309 5.86 7.16 24.16
N LYS A 310 6.15 8.43 24.46
CA LYS A 310 5.31 9.26 25.36
C LYS A 310 3.89 9.46 24.83
N ALA A 311 3.72 9.69 23.54
CA ALA A 311 2.40 9.89 22.92
C ALA A 311 1.63 8.58 22.60
N ARG A 312 2.18 7.43 22.97
CA ARG A 312 1.57 6.10 22.73
C ARG A 312 0.16 5.90 23.31
N PRO A 313 -0.16 6.24 24.58
CA PRO A 313 -1.49 5.98 25.13
C PRO A 313 -2.57 6.72 24.36
N PHE A 314 -2.28 7.96 23.95
CA PHE A 314 -3.19 8.75 23.12
C PHE A 314 -3.45 8.06 21.77
N ARG A 315 -2.40 7.68 21.03
CA ARG A 315 -2.56 7.00 19.73
C ARG A 315 -3.31 5.67 19.84
N ARG A 316 -3.08 4.90 20.90
CA ARG A 316 -3.80 3.64 21.15
C ARG A 316 -5.29 3.91 21.36
N ASN A 317 -5.63 4.89 22.20
CA ASN A 317 -7.02 5.23 22.48
C ASN A 317 -7.72 5.76 21.22
N SER A 318 -7.07 6.64 20.45
CA SER A 318 -7.61 7.12 19.17
C SER A 318 -7.86 5.96 18.18
N ALA A 319 -6.94 5.01 18.06
CA ALA A 319 -7.13 3.84 17.19
C ALA A 319 -8.31 2.97 17.62
N ILE A 320 -8.49 2.75 18.94
CA ILE A 320 -9.64 2.00 19.47
C ILE A 320 -10.96 2.72 19.15
N ILE A 321 -11.03 4.03 19.39
CA ILE A 321 -12.22 4.84 19.09
C ILE A 321 -12.56 4.77 17.60
N VAL A 322 -11.57 4.90 16.71
CA VAL A 322 -11.77 4.80 15.26
C VAL A 322 -12.28 3.42 14.85
N ILE A 323 -11.74 2.34 15.42
CA ILE A 323 -12.19 0.98 15.14
C ILE A 323 -13.65 0.77 15.59
N ILE A 324 -14.00 1.24 16.79
CA ILE A 324 -15.38 1.16 17.30
C ILE A 324 -16.32 1.96 16.38
N ALA A 325 -15.96 3.18 16.01
CA ALA A 325 -16.76 4.00 15.12
C ALA A 325 -16.97 3.35 13.75
N LEU A 326 -15.90 2.79 13.15
CA LEU A 326 -15.99 2.05 11.88
C LEU A 326 -16.90 0.83 11.98
N PHE A 327 -16.84 0.11 13.11
CA PHE A 327 -17.73 -1.03 13.36
C PHE A 327 -19.19 -0.60 13.44
N VAL A 328 -19.51 0.46 14.19
CA VAL A 328 -20.87 1.00 14.30
C VAL A 328 -21.40 1.46 12.94
N ILE A 329 -20.59 2.19 12.17
CA ILE A 329 -20.93 2.62 10.81
C ILE A 329 -21.23 1.42 9.91
N LEU A 330 -20.37 0.39 9.95
CA LEU A 330 -20.57 -0.84 9.19
C LEU A 330 -21.87 -1.54 9.57
N SER A 331 -22.19 -1.63 10.87
CA SER A 331 -23.45 -2.24 11.34
C SER A 331 -24.66 -1.51 10.77
N ILE A 332 -24.70 -0.18 10.83
CA ILE A 332 -25.80 0.63 10.28
C ILE A 332 -25.96 0.41 8.78
N LEU A 333 -24.85 0.33 8.04
CA LEU A 333 -24.87 0.19 6.57
C LEU A 333 -25.26 -1.21 6.09
N VAL A 334 -25.10 -2.24 6.93
CA VAL A 334 -25.39 -3.64 6.57
C VAL A 334 -26.79 -4.06 7.03
N ILE A 335 -27.28 -3.52 8.14
CA ILE A 335 -28.60 -3.87 8.67
C ILE A 335 -29.69 -3.42 7.67
N PRO A 336 -30.62 -4.31 7.29
CA PRO A 336 -31.78 -3.91 6.50
C PRO A 336 -32.60 -2.90 7.32
N MET A 337 -32.80 -1.72 6.76
CA MET A 337 -33.61 -0.66 7.36
C MET A 337 -34.83 -0.40 6.49
N ASP A 338 -36.01 -0.37 7.10
CA ASP A 338 -37.23 0.10 6.46
C ASP A 338 -37.77 1.29 7.25
N TYR A 339 -38.19 2.32 6.52
CA TYR A 339 -38.73 3.54 7.11
C TYR A 339 -40.13 3.76 6.56
N GLN A 340 -41.12 3.39 7.36
CA GLN A 340 -42.53 3.56 7.02
C GLN A 340 -43.24 4.35 8.11
N ASN A 341 -44.03 5.35 7.70
CA ASN A 341 -44.91 6.13 8.58
C ASN A 341 -44.21 6.76 9.81
N GLY A 342 -42.97 7.22 9.65
CA GLY A 342 -42.21 7.85 10.74
C GLY A 342 -41.53 6.85 11.70
N ILE A 343 -41.65 5.55 11.45
CA ILE A 343 -41.03 4.49 12.25
C ILE A 343 -39.88 3.88 11.46
N LEU A 344 -38.67 3.95 12.02
CA LEU A 344 -37.49 3.26 11.51
C LEU A 344 -37.46 1.84 12.11
N THR A 345 -37.56 0.82 11.26
CA THR A 345 -37.51 -0.59 11.66
C THR A 345 -36.18 -1.21 11.21
N LEU A 346 -35.42 -1.74 12.17
CA LEU A 346 -34.15 -2.44 11.93
C LEU A 346 -34.36 -3.95 11.99
N TYR A 347 -34.09 -4.66 10.91
CA TYR A 347 -34.29 -6.12 10.85
C TYR A 347 -33.02 -6.87 11.25
N PHE A 348 -32.90 -7.24 12.52
CA PHE A 348 -31.74 -7.98 13.03
C PHE A 348 -31.79 -9.49 12.74
N ASN A 349 -32.95 -10.04 12.34
CA ASN A 349 -33.18 -11.49 12.27
C ASN A 349 -33.51 -12.03 10.87
N SER A 350 -33.43 -11.20 9.82
CA SER A 350 -33.69 -11.62 8.44
C SER A 350 -32.41 -11.65 7.61
N THR A 351 -31.49 -12.54 7.94
CA THR A 351 -30.59 -13.12 6.93
C THR A 351 -31.33 -14.21 6.16
N SER A 352 -32.54 -13.91 5.66
CA SER A 352 -33.15 -14.68 4.59
C SER A 352 -32.86 -13.94 3.31
N SER A 353 -31.90 -14.49 2.56
CA SER A 353 -31.74 -14.21 1.15
C SER A 353 -33.11 -14.15 0.48
N SER A 354 -33.46 -12.99 -0.04
CA SER A 354 -34.27 -12.93 -1.25
C SER A 354 -33.46 -12.08 -2.22
N TRP A 355 -33.27 -12.66 -3.41
CA TRP A 355 -32.53 -12.16 -4.59
C TRP A 355 -31.07 -12.58 -4.70
#